data_AF-A0A2M8S8X2-F1
#
_entry.id   AF-A0A2M8S8X2-F1
#
_cell.length_a   1.000
_cell.length_b   1.000
_cell.length_c   1.000
_cell.angle_alpha   90.00
_cell.angle_beta   90.00
_cell.angle_gamma   90.00
#
_symmetry.space_group_name_H-M   'P 1'
#
loop_
_entity.id
_entity.type
_entity.pdbx_description
1 polymer ?
#
loop_
_entity_poly.entity_id
_entity_poly.type
_entity_poly.pdbx_seq_one_letter_code
_entity_poly.pdbx_strand_id
1 'polypeptide(L)'
;MMIIYFFNGLAFGGLGLAAYLQRRQGSDLPLNKHLKWLAAFGFVCGVTSWIDMFLTSGSTEEYLHALSLLRMIAQPLTGLLLLKFGWEILREIPLPAWTIFIPGVLIVPIAYVITYAATTFATPSPIEIPIDIWSRYLLYLPGAIMAGIGFLRQWNMQRKLGLSDVANLMLGAGLAFLVEAFIVGLVVPAALYGPASYYNYDRVIYNAFTGEQAGITGFFGLTSWLDYKRILEVTGLPISFWRMLSAFAVTFFVVRGMGVFEATRKRQLKALQDERAQAQKAAFDAQISARQTAEKWTETLVSINRRIMELEDVDNILLYIVENARKLLRADFVGLALLTDDPACLELKCFSIEDTTEMVQSPVVVETPLILET
;
A
#
# COMPACT_ATOMS: atom_id res chain seq x y z
N MET A 1 19.58 -13.57 29.67
CA MET A 1 19.69 -12.40 28.77
C MET A 1 20.08 -12.79 27.35
N MET A 2 21.11 -13.64 27.16
CA MET A 2 21.56 -14.09 25.83
C MET A 2 20.44 -14.64 24.92
N ILE A 3 19.61 -15.56 25.44
CA ILE A 3 18.48 -16.16 24.69
C ILE A 3 17.49 -15.09 24.20
N ILE A 4 17.24 -14.06 25.01
CA ILE A 4 16.31 -12.99 24.66
C ILE A 4 16.85 -12.18 23.47
N TYR A 5 18.14 -11.83 23.50
CA TYR A 5 18.80 -11.13 22.39
C TYR A 5 18.86 -11.97 21.11
N PHE A 6 19.06 -13.29 21.25
CA PHE A 6 19.01 -14.21 20.11
C PHE A 6 17.64 -14.20 19.42
N PHE A 7 16.57 -14.34 20.18
CA PHE A 7 15.19 -14.31 19.65
C PHE A 7 14.80 -12.94 19.09
N ASN A 8 15.25 -11.85 19.71
CA ASN A 8 15.10 -10.50 19.14
C ASN A 8 15.78 -10.37 17.78
N GLY A 9 17.01 -10.87 17.69
CA GLY A 9 17.77 -10.89 16.44
C GLY A 9 17.05 -11.67 15.35
N LEU A 10 16.48 -12.82 15.69
CA LEU A 10 15.67 -13.62 14.77
C LEU A 10 14.36 -12.94 14.37
N ALA A 11 13.65 -12.32 15.30
CA ALA A 11 12.39 -11.64 15.02
C ALA A 11 12.60 -10.49 14.03
N PHE A 12 13.52 -9.56 14.34
CA PHE A 12 13.81 -8.43 13.46
C PHE A 12 14.53 -8.82 12.17
N GLY A 13 15.45 -9.80 12.22
CA GLY A 13 16.08 -10.35 11.03
C GLY A 13 15.06 -11.01 10.10
N GLY A 14 14.09 -11.74 10.66
CA GLY A 14 12.96 -12.33 9.94
C GLY A 14 12.03 -11.28 9.34
N LEU A 15 11.71 -10.22 10.09
CA LEU A 15 10.98 -9.05 9.58
C LEU A 15 11.72 -8.41 8.40
N GLY A 16 13.03 -8.21 8.54
CA GLY A 16 13.90 -7.64 7.51
C GLY A 16 13.90 -8.48 6.22
N LEU A 17 14.04 -9.79 6.37
CA LEU A 17 13.99 -10.75 5.27
C LEU A 17 12.62 -10.79 4.59
N ALA A 18 11.54 -10.84 5.37
CA ALA A 18 10.17 -10.84 4.85
C ALA A 18 9.88 -9.57 4.04
N ALA A 19 10.24 -8.40 4.58
CA ALA A 19 10.09 -7.12 3.88
C ALA A 19 10.96 -7.04 2.62
N TYR A 20 12.19 -7.59 2.65
CA TYR A 20 13.08 -7.64 1.49
C TYR A 20 12.55 -8.55 0.37
N LEU A 21 12.09 -9.75 0.71
CA LEU A 21 11.51 -10.69 -0.24
C LEU A 21 10.25 -10.12 -0.88
N GLN A 22 9.40 -9.47 -0.10
CA GLN A 22 8.19 -8.85 -0.62
C GLN A 22 8.51 -7.68 -1.57
N ARG A 23 9.56 -6.91 -1.29
CA ARG A 23 10.06 -5.88 -2.22
C ARG A 23 10.44 -6.50 -3.58
N ARG A 24 11.11 -7.66 -3.58
CA ARG A 24 11.54 -8.34 -4.82
C ARG A 24 10.38 -8.92 -5.62
N GLN A 25 9.26 -9.27 -4.98
CA GLN A 25 8.11 -9.86 -5.68
C GLN A 25 7.35 -8.86 -6.58
N GLY A 26 7.77 -7.59 -6.63
CA GLY A 26 7.47 -6.71 -7.77
C GLY A 26 6.00 -6.33 -7.92
N SER A 27 5.16 -6.55 -6.90
CA SER A 27 3.79 -6.09 -6.93
C SER A 27 3.78 -4.55 -6.97
N ASP A 28 3.02 -3.97 -7.90
CA ASP A 28 2.80 -2.53 -8.13
C ASP A 28 2.02 -1.85 -6.99
N LEU A 29 2.35 -2.23 -5.75
CA LEU A 29 1.71 -1.76 -4.54
C LEU A 29 2.38 -0.45 -4.09
N PRO A 30 1.61 0.59 -3.72
CA PRO A 30 2.15 1.84 -3.19
C PRO A 30 3.01 1.61 -1.93
N LEU A 31 2.71 0.56 -1.15
CA LEU A 31 3.49 0.15 0.02
C LEU A 31 4.93 -0.32 -0.31
N ASN A 32 5.17 -0.82 -1.53
CA ASN A 32 6.46 -1.40 -1.95
C ASN A 32 7.61 -0.38 -1.88
N LYS A 33 7.31 0.92 -2.10
CA LYS A 33 8.31 1.99 -2.05
C LYS A 33 8.90 2.18 -0.65
N HIS A 34 8.15 1.85 0.40
CA HIS A 34 8.49 2.08 1.81
C HIS A 34 9.13 0.85 2.47
N LEU A 35 8.84 -0.36 1.96
CA LEU A 35 9.37 -1.63 2.47
C LEU A 35 10.89 -1.72 2.50
N LYS A 36 11.59 -0.95 1.65
CA LYS A 36 13.06 -0.91 1.66
C LYS A 36 13.64 -0.41 2.99
N TRP A 37 12.99 0.57 3.63
CA TRP A 37 13.45 1.12 4.90
C TRP A 37 13.11 0.19 6.05
N LEU A 38 11.94 -0.45 6.00
CA LEU A 38 11.54 -1.47 6.95
C LEU A 38 12.48 -2.70 6.89
N ALA A 39 12.86 -3.13 5.68
CA ALA A 39 13.80 -4.23 5.49
C ALA A 39 15.18 -3.89 6.08
N ALA A 40 15.70 -2.70 5.76
CA ALA A 40 16.96 -2.22 6.33
C ALA A 40 16.87 -2.11 7.86
N PHE A 41 15.78 -1.56 8.39
CA PHE A 41 15.54 -1.46 9.83
C PHE A 41 15.56 -2.84 10.50
N GLY A 42 14.83 -3.83 9.96
CA GLY A 42 14.79 -5.19 10.49
C GLY A 42 16.16 -5.85 10.49
N PHE A 43 16.93 -5.75 9.40
CA PHE A 43 18.29 -6.29 9.36
C PHE A 43 19.23 -5.62 10.35
N VAL A 44 19.24 -4.28 10.41
CA VAL A 44 20.12 -3.58 11.35
C VAL A 44 19.72 -3.87 12.79
N CYS A 45 18.43 -3.88 13.14
CA CYS A 45 17.96 -4.26 14.48
C CYS A 45 18.31 -5.71 14.84
N GLY A 46 18.20 -6.62 13.86
CA GLY A 46 18.58 -8.01 14.03
C GLY A 46 20.06 -8.16 14.38
N VAL A 47 20.91 -7.49 13.60
CA VAL A 47 22.36 -7.44 13.82
C VAL A 47 22.70 -6.78 15.15
N THR A 48 22.09 -5.63 15.50
CA THR A 48 22.29 -4.96 16.79
C THR A 48 21.93 -5.87 17.96
N SER A 49 20.84 -6.65 17.86
CA SER A 49 20.45 -7.60 18.90
C SER A 49 21.48 -8.72 19.06
N TRP A 50 22.07 -9.21 17.98
CA TRP A 50 23.14 -10.21 18.07
C TRP A 50 24.46 -9.60 18.57
N ILE A 51 24.78 -8.35 18.25
CA ILE A 51 25.92 -7.64 18.85
C ILE A 51 25.74 -7.57 20.38
N ASP A 52 24.54 -7.20 20.85
CA ASP A 52 24.21 -7.18 22.29
C ASP A 52 24.34 -8.57 22.93
N MET A 53 23.96 -9.63 22.21
CA MET A 53 24.15 -11.00 22.64
C MET A 53 25.64 -11.34 22.86
N PHE A 54 26.50 -11.02 21.89
CA PHE A 54 27.94 -11.30 21.97
C PHE A 54 28.62 -10.48 23.07
N LEU A 55 28.28 -9.20 23.19
CA LEU A 55 28.76 -8.34 24.29
C LEU A 55 28.38 -8.90 25.66
N THR A 56 27.19 -9.50 25.80
CA THR A 56 26.73 -10.10 27.05
C THR A 56 27.34 -11.49 27.31
N SER A 57 27.85 -12.18 26.29
CA SER A 57 28.41 -13.54 26.43
C SER A 57 29.84 -13.60 26.97
N GLY A 58 30.52 -12.46 27.13
CA GLY A 58 31.90 -12.41 27.65
C GLY A 58 32.96 -12.85 26.65
N SER A 59 32.93 -12.31 25.42
CA SER A 59 33.99 -12.53 24.42
C SER A 59 35.33 -11.93 24.85
N THR A 60 36.44 -12.36 24.22
CA THR A 60 37.79 -11.83 24.47
C THR A 60 37.84 -10.29 24.35
N GLU A 61 38.63 -9.65 25.23
CA GLU A 61 38.85 -8.18 25.33
C GLU A 61 39.03 -7.46 23.98
N GLU A 62 39.71 -8.11 23.03
CA GLU A 62 39.98 -7.59 21.69
C GLU A 62 38.71 -7.41 20.84
N TYR A 63 37.76 -8.35 20.94
CA TYR A 63 36.49 -8.26 20.20
C TYR A 63 35.47 -7.37 20.89
N LEU A 64 35.56 -7.19 22.21
CA LEU A 64 34.62 -6.35 22.97
C LEU A 64 34.68 -4.88 22.51
N HIS A 65 35.87 -4.34 22.26
CA HIS A 65 36.04 -2.98 21.76
C HIS A 65 35.46 -2.80 20.34
N ALA A 66 35.70 -3.76 19.43
CA ALA A 66 35.15 -3.70 18.09
C ALA A 66 33.62 -3.81 18.10
N LEU A 67 33.06 -4.68 18.93
CA LEU A 67 31.61 -4.85 19.10
C LEU A 67 30.95 -3.63 19.74
N SER A 68 31.58 -2.98 20.71
CA SER A 68 31.04 -1.76 21.34
C SER A 68 30.98 -0.59 20.35
N LEU A 69 32.04 -0.41 19.55
CA LEU A 69 32.07 0.59 18.48
C LEU A 69 31.01 0.31 17.41
N LEU A 70 30.86 -0.96 17.00
CA LEU A 70 29.85 -1.35 16.03
C LEU A 70 28.44 -1.09 16.56
N ARG A 71 28.19 -1.40 17.85
CA ARG A 71 26.93 -1.11 18.54
C ARG A 71 26.64 0.39 18.57
N MET A 72 27.64 1.20 18.92
CA MET A 72 27.52 2.66 19.02
C MET A 72 27.06 3.29 17.71
N ILE A 73 27.45 2.73 16.56
CA ILE A 73 27.05 3.18 15.22
C ILE A 73 25.70 2.56 14.82
N ALA A 74 25.52 1.26 15.05
CA ALA A 74 24.32 0.54 14.64
C ALA A 74 23.07 1.06 15.35
N GLN A 75 23.18 1.43 16.63
CA GLN A 75 22.07 1.93 17.43
C GLN A 75 21.39 3.18 16.83
N PRO A 76 22.07 4.32 16.60
CA PRO A 76 21.46 5.48 15.97
C PRO A 76 21.00 5.18 14.53
N LEU A 77 21.69 4.29 13.83
CA LEU A 77 21.28 3.85 12.49
C LEU A 77 19.90 3.16 12.52
N THR A 78 19.62 2.28 13.51
CA THR A 78 18.28 1.69 13.67
C THR A 78 17.21 2.76 13.85
N GLY A 79 17.46 3.74 14.71
CA GLY A 79 16.55 4.86 14.96
C GLY A 79 16.29 5.68 13.69
N LEU A 80 17.32 5.98 12.91
CA LEU A 80 17.20 6.75 11.66
C LEU A 80 16.39 5.97 10.60
N LEU A 81 16.65 4.67 10.45
CA LEU A 81 15.91 3.83 9.51
C LEU A 81 14.43 3.73 9.90
N LEU A 82 14.15 3.54 11.19
CA LEU A 82 12.78 3.53 11.71
C LEU A 82 12.08 4.87 11.51
N LEU A 83 12.79 5.96 11.77
CA LEU A 83 12.29 7.30 11.58
C LEU A 83 11.90 7.57 10.12
N LYS A 84 12.77 7.19 9.19
CA LYS A 84 12.52 7.33 7.77
C LYS A 84 11.33 6.49 7.32
N PHE A 85 11.24 5.25 7.78
CA PHE A 85 10.10 4.38 7.54
C PHE A 85 8.80 4.98 8.11
N GLY A 86 8.81 5.41 9.38
CA GLY A 86 7.68 6.02 10.07
C GLY A 86 7.18 7.29 9.38
N TRP A 87 8.10 8.13 8.91
CA TRP A 87 7.75 9.32 8.14
C TRP A 87 7.11 8.99 6.78
N GLU A 88 7.65 8.00 6.08
CA GLU A 88 7.15 7.58 4.78
C GLU A 88 5.75 6.99 4.87
N ILE A 89 5.49 6.07 5.82
CA ILE A 89 4.15 5.50 6.02
C ILE A 89 3.15 6.54 6.51
N LEU A 90 3.59 7.49 7.34
CA LEU A 90 2.73 8.57 7.81
C LEU A 90 2.31 9.50 6.66
N ARG A 91 3.16 9.72 5.65
CA ARG A 91 2.88 10.60 4.49
C ARG A 91 2.10 9.96 3.36
N GLU A 92 1.92 8.64 3.38
CA GLU A 92 1.17 7.93 2.34
C GLU A 92 -0.27 8.45 2.22
N ILE A 93 -0.84 8.91 3.35
CA ILE A 93 -2.13 9.60 3.40
C ILE A 93 -1.86 11.10 3.60
N PRO A 94 -2.48 12.01 2.83
CA PRO A 94 -2.21 13.44 2.89
C PRO A 94 -2.36 13.94 4.32
N LEU A 95 -1.32 14.62 4.80
CA LEU A 95 -1.28 15.12 6.16
C LEU A 95 -1.95 16.50 6.27
N PRO A 96 -2.47 16.86 7.45
CA PRO A 96 -2.96 18.22 7.69
C PRO A 96 -1.80 19.24 7.66
N ALA A 97 -2.07 20.49 7.26
CA ALA A 97 -1.04 21.49 6.94
C ALA A 97 0.02 21.74 8.05
N TRP A 98 -0.35 21.60 9.33
CA TRP A 98 0.57 21.79 10.47
C TRP A 98 1.70 20.75 10.54
N THR A 99 1.59 19.61 9.84
CA THR A 99 2.62 18.57 9.89
C THR A 99 3.86 18.90 9.05
N ILE A 100 3.83 19.98 8.26
CA ILE A 100 4.99 20.48 7.52
C ILE A 100 6.16 20.79 8.47
N PHE A 101 5.86 21.15 9.73
CA PHE A 101 6.86 21.45 10.74
C PHE A 101 7.49 20.20 11.38
N ILE A 102 6.89 19.01 11.25
CA ILE A 102 7.36 17.78 11.93
C ILE A 102 8.82 17.46 11.59
N PRO A 103 9.26 17.45 10.31
CA PRO A 103 10.66 17.19 9.97
C PRO A 103 11.61 18.24 10.54
N GLY A 104 11.21 19.52 10.52
CA GLY A 104 12.00 20.62 11.06
C GLY A 104 12.18 20.52 12.58
N VAL A 105 11.09 20.24 13.30
CA VAL A 105 11.09 20.00 14.75
C VAL A 105 11.90 18.77 15.12
N LEU A 106 12.02 17.78 14.23
CA LEU A 106 12.80 16.57 14.45
C LEU A 106 14.29 16.70 14.15
N ILE A 107 14.68 17.66 13.30
CA ILE A 107 16.08 18.01 13.02
C ILE A 107 16.70 18.75 14.22
N VAL A 108 15.93 19.56 14.95
CA VAL A 108 16.41 20.32 16.11
C VAL A 108 17.06 19.43 17.18
N PRO A 109 16.48 18.29 17.59
CA PRO A 109 17.14 17.38 18.50
C PRO A 109 18.37 16.67 17.92
N ILE A 110 18.38 16.38 16.61
CA ILE A 110 19.56 15.82 15.93
C ILE A 110 20.71 16.83 15.98
N ALA A 111 20.43 18.11 15.71
CA ALA A 111 21.39 19.19 15.85
C ALA A 111 21.86 19.33 17.30
N TYR A 112 20.96 19.24 18.28
CA TYR A 112 21.31 19.25 19.71
C TYR A 112 22.25 18.09 20.09
N VAL A 113 22.02 16.87 19.58
CA VAL A 113 22.91 15.72 19.81
C VAL A 113 24.26 15.89 19.13
N ILE A 114 24.29 16.39 17.91
CA ILE A 114 25.55 16.65 17.19
C ILE A 114 26.36 17.72 17.93
N THR A 115 25.71 18.81 18.35
CA THR A 115 26.33 19.87 19.15
C THR A 115 26.81 19.33 20.50
N TYR A 116 25.99 18.53 21.20
CA TYR A 116 26.34 17.93 22.48
C TYR A 116 27.51 16.94 22.35
N ALA A 117 27.47 16.05 21.36
CA ALA A 117 28.56 15.13 21.05
C ALA A 117 29.85 15.89 20.72
N ALA A 118 29.77 16.94 19.90
CA ALA A 118 30.90 17.80 19.57
C ALA A 118 31.49 18.52 20.81
N THR A 119 30.66 18.97 21.75
CA THR A 119 31.12 19.56 23.01
C THR A 119 31.70 18.53 23.98
N THR A 120 31.22 17.29 23.94
CA THR A 120 31.70 16.21 24.83
C THR A 120 33.04 15.63 24.35
N PHE A 121 33.41 15.75 23.07
CA PHE A 121 34.78 15.45 22.61
C PHE A 121 35.86 16.27 23.34
N ALA A 122 35.49 17.40 23.95
CA ALA A 122 36.39 18.22 24.78
C ALA A 122 36.50 17.74 26.25
N THR A 123 35.66 16.80 26.71
CA THR A 123 35.65 16.31 28.11
C THR A 123 35.66 14.77 28.15
N PRO A 124 36.62 14.13 28.85
CA PRO A 124 36.70 12.67 28.90
C PRO A 124 35.55 12.10 29.74
N SER A 125 34.45 11.76 29.08
CA SER A 125 33.33 11.01 29.64
C SER A 125 32.99 9.84 28.70
N PRO A 126 32.47 8.72 29.21
CA PRO A 126 32.11 7.57 28.37
C PRO A 126 30.99 7.94 27.40
N ILE A 127 31.36 8.11 26.13
CA ILE A 127 30.53 8.65 25.03
C ILE A 127 29.39 7.69 24.63
N GLU A 128 29.51 6.39 24.93
CA GLU A 128 28.58 5.34 24.48
C GLU A 128 27.17 5.48 25.09
N ILE A 129 27.08 5.84 26.38
CA ILE A 129 25.79 5.88 27.11
C ILE A 129 24.91 7.04 26.61
N PRO A 130 25.41 8.30 26.50
CA PRO A 130 24.60 9.39 25.98
C PRO A 130 24.08 9.16 24.55
N ILE A 131 24.89 8.57 23.66
CA ILE A 131 24.49 8.31 22.26
C ILE A 131 23.31 7.32 22.20
N ASP A 132 23.34 6.23 22.97
CA ASP A 132 22.21 5.27 23.02
C ASP A 132 20.92 5.95 23.51
N ILE A 133 21.00 6.73 24.59
CA ILE A 133 19.85 7.39 25.20
C ILE A 133 19.23 8.42 24.24
N TRP A 134 20.05 9.31 23.69
CA TRP A 134 19.56 10.37 22.83
C TRP A 134 19.09 9.86 21.47
N SER A 135 19.75 8.86 20.90
CA SER A 135 19.27 8.23 19.66
C SER A 135 17.90 7.56 19.85
N ARG A 136 17.63 6.98 21.02
CA ARG A 136 16.30 6.45 21.36
C ARG A 136 15.26 7.56 21.43
N TYR A 137 15.50 8.63 22.20
CA TYR A 137 14.50 9.69 22.37
C TYR A 137 14.24 10.49 21.08
N LEU A 138 15.25 10.65 20.23
CA LEU A 138 15.18 11.61 19.13
C LEU A 138 14.97 10.97 17.75
N LEU A 139 15.37 9.71 17.59
CA LEU A 139 15.22 8.99 16.34
C LEU A 139 14.23 7.84 16.50
N TYR A 140 14.50 6.93 17.44
CA TYR A 140 13.73 5.70 17.58
C TYR A 140 12.29 5.97 18.02
N LEU A 141 12.11 6.71 19.12
CA LEU A 141 10.82 7.04 19.72
C LEU A 141 9.89 7.75 18.71
N PRO A 142 10.27 8.88 18.09
CA PRO A 142 9.42 9.52 17.10
C PRO A 142 9.21 8.66 15.85
N GLY A 143 10.21 7.89 15.42
CA GLY A 143 10.05 6.96 14.31
C GLY A 143 8.99 5.90 14.58
N ALA A 144 9.02 5.29 15.77
CA ALA A 144 8.03 4.32 16.22
C ALA A 144 6.64 4.95 16.35
N ILE A 145 6.53 6.18 16.91
CA ILE A 145 5.26 6.91 17.01
C ILE A 145 4.68 7.19 15.62
N MET A 146 5.50 7.71 14.69
CA MET A 146 5.05 8.01 13.33
C MET A 146 4.63 6.74 12.58
N ALA A 147 5.38 5.64 12.73
CA ALA A 147 5.00 4.35 12.19
C ALA A 147 3.64 3.89 12.76
N GLY A 148 3.48 3.97 14.08
CA GLY A 148 2.26 3.62 14.78
C GLY A 148 1.05 4.42 14.29
N ILE A 149 1.17 5.74 14.24
CA ILE A 149 0.12 6.63 13.73
C ILE A 149 -0.15 6.36 12.24
N GLY A 150 0.89 6.15 11.43
CA GLY A 150 0.74 5.82 10.01
C GLY A 150 -0.13 4.58 9.79
N PHE A 151 0.15 3.50 10.52
CA PHE A 151 -0.65 2.28 10.48
C PHE A 151 -2.08 2.48 11.01
N LEU A 152 -2.29 3.27 12.07
CA LEU A 152 -3.64 3.61 12.56
C LEU A 152 -4.45 4.44 11.57
N ARG A 153 -3.80 5.32 10.80
CA ARG A 153 -4.46 6.05 9.70
C ARG A 153 -4.85 5.10 8.57
N GLN A 154 -3.98 4.15 8.23
CA GLN A 154 -4.29 3.10 7.25
C GLN A 154 -5.44 2.21 7.74
N TRP A 155 -5.52 1.87 9.03
CA TRP A 155 -6.66 1.12 9.59
C TRP A 155 -8.00 1.80 9.29
N ASN A 156 -8.13 3.09 9.57
CA ASN A 156 -9.35 3.84 9.30
C ASN A 156 -9.71 3.86 7.81
N MET A 157 -8.72 3.97 6.93
CA MET A 157 -8.91 3.94 5.48
C MET A 157 -9.35 2.57 4.97
N GLN A 158 -8.66 1.49 5.38
CA GLN A 158 -8.98 0.13 4.95
C GLN A 158 -10.35 -0.33 5.45
N ARG A 159 -10.74 0.11 6.65
CA ARG A 159 -12.08 -0.12 7.19
C ARG A 159 -13.17 0.53 6.32
N LYS A 160 -12.94 1.75 5.80
CA LYS A 160 -13.86 2.42 4.87
C LYS A 160 -13.95 1.72 3.50
N LEU A 161 -12.90 1.02 3.10
CA LEU A 161 -12.86 0.22 1.86
C LEU A 161 -13.48 -1.18 2.03
N GLY A 162 -14.03 -1.52 3.20
CA GLY A 162 -14.63 -2.83 3.48
C GLY A 162 -13.60 -3.96 3.71
N LEU A 163 -12.31 -3.64 3.82
CA LEU A 163 -11.23 -4.62 4.01
C LEU A 163 -10.94 -4.84 5.50
N SER A 164 -11.89 -5.45 6.23
CA SER A 164 -11.83 -5.62 7.69
C SER A 164 -10.60 -6.39 8.18
N ASP A 165 -10.20 -7.44 7.47
CA ASP A 165 -9.07 -8.30 7.86
C ASP A 165 -7.74 -7.54 7.78
N VAL A 166 -7.54 -6.80 6.69
CA VAL A 166 -6.38 -5.92 6.52
C VAL A 166 -6.42 -4.81 7.57
N ALA A 167 -7.58 -4.20 7.79
CA ALA A 167 -7.75 -3.13 8.75
C ALA A 167 -7.31 -3.56 10.16
N ASN A 168 -7.77 -4.72 10.64
CA ASN A 168 -7.42 -5.22 11.98
C ASN A 168 -5.91 -5.50 12.11
N LEU A 169 -5.26 -5.97 11.05
CA LEU A 169 -3.80 -6.15 11.03
C LEU A 169 -3.05 -4.81 11.07
N MET A 170 -3.56 -3.78 10.37
CA MET A 170 -2.99 -2.42 10.45
C MET A 170 -3.18 -1.82 11.85
N LEU A 171 -4.31 -2.04 12.51
CA LEU A 171 -4.51 -1.63 13.90
C LEU A 171 -3.51 -2.34 14.83
N GLY A 172 -3.34 -3.65 14.67
CA GLY A 172 -2.37 -4.44 15.44
C GLY A 172 -0.94 -3.95 15.25
N ALA A 173 -0.52 -3.69 13.99
CA ALA A 173 0.80 -3.13 13.69
C ALA A 173 0.98 -1.73 14.31
N GLY A 174 -0.04 -0.88 14.20
CA GLY A 174 -0.04 0.46 14.78
C GLY A 174 0.14 0.46 16.31
N LEU A 175 -0.63 -0.37 17.00
CA LEU A 175 -0.51 -0.56 18.45
C LEU A 175 0.85 -1.17 18.83
N ALA A 176 1.34 -2.15 18.07
CA ALA A 176 2.65 -2.76 18.32
C ALA A 176 3.78 -1.74 18.23
N PHE A 177 3.79 -0.85 17.23
CA PHE A 177 4.77 0.22 17.13
C PHE A 177 4.64 1.28 18.24
N LEU A 178 3.44 1.59 18.71
CA LEU A 178 3.25 2.50 19.85
C LEU A 178 3.74 1.88 21.17
N VAL A 179 3.50 0.59 21.36
CA VAL A 179 4.06 -0.18 22.48
C VAL A 179 5.58 -0.24 22.39
N GLU A 180 6.14 -0.48 21.20
CA GLU A 180 7.57 -0.44 20.93
C GLU A 180 8.17 0.95 21.26
N ALA A 181 7.49 2.03 20.88
CA ALA A 181 7.88 3.40 21.20
C ALA A 181 8.02 3.60 22.72
N PHE A 182 7.07 3.07 23.49
CA PHE A 182 7.12 3.14 24.95
C PHE A 182 8.26 2.27 25.54
N ILE A 183 8.32 0.98 25.19
CA ILE A 183 9.22 0.00 25.82
C ILE A 183 10.69 0.16 25.38
N VAL A 184 10.94 0.57 24.13
CA VAL A 184 12.29 0.69 23.56
C VAL A 184 12.75 2.14 23.46
N GLY A 185 11.82 3.04 23.13
CA GLY A 185 12.11 4.47 22.95
C GLY A 185 12.10 5.26 24.25
N LEU A 186 11.09 5.07 25.11
CA LEU A 186 10.91 5.86 26.33
C LEU A 186 11.58 5.24 27.56
N VAL A 187 11.55 3.91 27.68
CA VAL A 187 12.18 3.17 28.78
C VAL A 187 13.67 2.95 28.49
N VAL A 188 14.50 3.68 29.22
CA VAL A 188 15.96 3.78 29.03
C VAL A 188 16.65 3.56 30.39
N PRO A 189 17.89 3.03 30.46
CA PRO A 189 18.54 2.80 31.76
C PRO A 189 18.61 4.10 32.57
N ALA A 190 18.45 4.01 33.90
CA ALA A 190 18.68 5.16 34.77
C ALA A 190 20.12 5.69 34.59
N ALA A 191 20.23 6.85 33.97
CA ALA A 191 21.49 7.54 33.75
C ALA A 191 21.33 9.02 34.11
N LEU A 192 22.42 9.65 34.54
CA LEU A 192 22.50 11.09 34.83
C LEU A 192 22.23 11.98 33.59
N TYR A 193 21.98 11.38 32.42
CA TYR A 193 21.84 12.05 31.12
C TYR A 193 20.41 12.02 30.55
N GLY A 194 19.41 11.65 31.37
CA GLY A 194 18.00 11.79 30.98
C GLY A 194 17.59 13.25 30.81
N PRO A 195 16.52 13.56 30.05
CA PRO A 195 16.11 14.94 29.71
C PRO A 195 15.82 15.82 30.94
N ALA A 196 15.50 15.23 32.09
CA ALA A 196 15.27 15.95 33.35
C ALA A 196 16.53 16.14 34.23
N SER A 197 17.66 15.49 33.90
CA SER A 197 18.84 15.42 34.78
C SER A 197 19.91 16.48 34.48
N TYR A 198 19.87 17.12 33.30
CA TYR A 198 20.87 18.12 32.90
C TYR A 198 20.81 19.42 33.73
N TYR A 199 19.62 19.87 34.12
CA TYR A 199 19.47 21.06 34.97
C TYR A 199 19.88 20.86 36.43
N ASN A 200 20.21 19.63 36.82
CA ASN A 200 20.57 19.31 38.20
C ASN A 200 22.08 19.13 38.40
N TYR A 201 22.87 19.35 37.35
CA TYR A 201 24.31 19.12 37.37
C TYR A 201 25.14 20.19 38.10
N ASP A 202 24.57 21.35 38.41
CA ASP A 202 25.31 22.46 39.04
C ASP A 202 24.89 22.77 40.49
N ARG A 203 24.13 21.88 41.16
CA ARG A 203 23.72 22.10 42.56
C ARG A 203 24.15 21.05 43.57
N VAL A 204 24.74 19.92 43.17
CA VAL A 204 25.04 18.84 44.13
C VAL A 204 26.35 18.11 43.82
N ILE A 205 27.46 18.84 43.72
CA ILE A 205 28.79 18.27 44.02
C ILE A 205 29.56 19.15 45.02
N TYR A 206 29.32 20.47 45.04
CA TYR A 206 29.77 21.36 46.11
C TYR A 206 28.67 22.36 46.46
N ASN A 207 28.21 22.35 47.71
CA ASN A 207 27.44 23.47 48.24
C ASN A 207 28.44 24.61 48.46
N ALA A 208 28.48 25.60 47.56
CA ALA A 208 29.48 26.67 47.55
C ALA A 208 29.53 27.51 48.85
N PHE A 209 28.54 27.33 49.73
CA PHE A 209 28.43 28.00 51.02
C PHE A 209 28.74 27.11 52.24
N THR A 210 28.72 25.77 52.13
CA THR A 210 28.89 24.91 53.31
C THR A 210 30.01 23.87 53.20
N GLY A 211 30.64 23.69 52.03
CA GLY A 211 31.84 22.85 51.89
C GLY A 211 31.66 21.36 52.24
N GLU A 212 30.44 20.90 52.51
CA GLU A 212 30.14 19.49 52.77
C GLU A 212 29.92 18.71 51.48
N GLN A 213 30.48 17.50 51.42
CA GLN A 213 30.13 16.50 50.41
C GLN A 213 28.66 16.14 50.58
N ALA A 214 27.81 16.65 49.70
CA ALA A 214 26.43 16.21 49.63
C ALA A 214 26.43 14.73 49.25
N GLY A 215 26.21 13.86 50.23
CA GLY A 215 25.95 12.44 49.99
C GLY A 215 24.80 12.32 48.98
N ILE A 216 25.00 11.48 47.97
CA ILE A 216 24.01 11.19 46.92
C ILE A 216 22.76 10.61 47.58
N THR A 217 21.82 11.47 47.97
CA THR A 217 20.63 11.08 48.75
C THR A 217 19.33 11.46 48.05
N GLY A 218 19.36 11.77 46.75
CA GLY A 218 18.14 11.98 45.99
C GLY A 218 18.32 11.80 44.49
N PHE A 219 17.65 10.78 43.95
CA PHE A 219 17.40 10.62 42.52
C PHE A 219 16.37 11.67 42.08
N PHE A 220 16.83 12.72 41.41
CA PHE A 220 16.00 13.83 40.98
C PHE A 220 15.85 13.86 39.45
N GLY A 221 15.03 12.94 38.93
CA GLY A 221 14.51 12.99 37.56
C GLY A 221 13.01 12.71 37.57
N LEU A 222 12.24 13.41 36.72
CA LEU A 222 10.78 13.20 36.54
C LEU A 222 10.41 11.78 36.06
N THR A 223 11.40 10.95 35.72
CA THR A 223 11.25 9.61 35.12
C THR A 223 11.70 8.47 36.03
N SER A 224 11.70 8.66 37.36
CA SER A 224 12.02 7.58 38.33
C SER A 224 11.05 6.38 38.26
N TRP A 225 9.95 6.48 37.50
CA TRP A 225 9.00 5.41 37.24
C TRP A 225 9.30 4.57 35.97
N LEU A 226 10.19 5.04 35.09
CA LEU A 226 10.54 4.40 33.82
C LEU A 226 11.89 3.63 33.87
N ASP A 227 12.46 3.45 35.07
CA ASP A 227 13.72 2.72 35.25
C ASP A 227 13.54 1.20 35.10
N TYR A 228 14.58 0.53 34.60
CA TYR A 228 14.64 -0.92 34.44
C TYR A 228 14.36 -1.65 35.76
N LYS A 229 14.87 -1.12 36.88
CA LYS A 229 14.64 -1.68 38.22
C LYS A 229 13.16 -1.64 38.60
N ARG A 230 12.49 -0.52 38.35
CA ARG A 230 11.08 -0.35 38.69
C ARG A 230 10.16 -1.20 37.81
N ILE A 231 10.50 -1.37 36.54
CA ILE A 231 9.78 -2.29 35.65
C ILE A 231 9.91 -3.74 36.13
N LEU A 232 11.11 -4.13 36.58
CA LEU A 232 11.32 -5.45 37.18
C LEU A 232 10.52 -5.63 38.47
N GLU A 233 10.47 -4.61 39.34
CA GLU A 233 9.70 -4.64 40.59
C GLU A 233 8.18 -4.71 40.33
N VAL A 234 7.66 -3.96 39.36
CA VAL A 234 6.22 -3.90 39.07
C VAL A 234 5.75 -5.12 38.27
N THR A 235 6.52 -5.55 37.27
CA THR A 235 6.08 -6.60 36.35
C THR A 235 6.63 -7.99 36.69
N GLY A 236 7.61 -8.08 37.59
CA GLY A 236 8.33 -9.32 37.91
C GLY A 236 9.25 -9.81 36.79
N LEU A 237 9.32 -9.12 35.65
CA LEU A 237 10.07 -9.52 34.46
C LEU A 237 11.04 -8.41 34.00
N PRO A 238 12.20 -8.78 33.44
CA PRO A 238 13.19 -7.82 32.96
C PRO A 238 12.68 -7.06 31.73
N ILE A 239 13.12 -5.82 31.56
CA ILE A 239 12.77 -5.00 30.38
C ILE A 239 13.09 -5.69 29.05
N SER A 240 14.16 -6.50 29.01
CA SER A 240 14.56 -7.25 27.82
C SER A 240 13.48 -8.22 27.35
N PHE A 241 12.71 -8.81 28.28
CA PHE A 241 11.57 -9.66 27.96
C PHE A 241 10.45 -8.88 27.28
N TRP A 242 10.10 -7.71 27.83
CA TRP A 242 9.07 -6.84 27.26
C TRP A 242 9.44 -6.32 25.87
N ARG A 243 10.72 -5.99 25.66
CA ARG A 243 11.26 -5.64 24.33
C ARG A 243 11.16 -6.79 23.35
N MET A 244 11.36 -8.01 23.84
CA MET A 244 11.21 -9.20 23.00
C MET A 244 9.77 -9.45 22.60
N LEU A 245 8.85 -9.32 23.56
CA LEU A 245 7.43 -9.44 23.27
C LEU A 245 6.96 -8.40 22.25
N SER A 246 7.40 -7.15 22.38
CA SER A 246 7.03 -6.07 21.45
C SER A 246 7.67 -6.26 20.07
N ALA A 247 8.93 -6.71 19.99
CA ALA A 247 9.59 -7.09 18.73
C ALA A 247 8.85 -8.21 17.99
N PHE A 248 8.40 -9.24 18.72
CA PHE A 248 7.57 -10.30 18.14
C PHE A 248 6.21 -9.78 17.67
N ALA A 249 5.56 -8.90 18.45
CA ALA A 249 4.29 -8.29 18.06
C ALA A 249 4.43 -7.47 16.77
N VAL A 250 5.44 -6.59 16.69
CA VAL A 250 5.74 -5.79 15.49
C VAL A 250 5.99 -6.72 14.30
N THR A 251 6.86 -7.72 14.47
CA THR A 251 7.18 -8.68 13.41
C THR A 251 5.94 -9.42 12.92
N PHE A 252 5.15 -9.98 13.84
CA PHE A 252 3.95 -10.74 13.51
C PHE A 252 2.93 -9.90 12.74
N PHE A 253 2.54 -8.73 13.28
CA PHE A 253 1.50 -7.91 12.65
C PHE A 253 1.96 -7.32 11.32
N VAL A 254 3.22 -6.91 11.21
CA VAL A 254 3.73 -6.33 9.96
C VAL A 254 3.87 -7.41 8.89
N VAL A 255 4.48 -8.57 9.20
CA VAL A 255 4.61 -9.67 8.23
C VAL A 255 3.24 -10.20 7.80
N ARG A 256 2.31 -10.38 8.74
CA ARG A 256 0.96 -10.85 8.42
C ARG A 256 0.15 -9.81 7.66
N GLY A 257 0.26 -8.53 8.04
CA GLY A 257 -0.39 -7.41 7.36
C GLY A 257 0.06 -7.30 5.90
N MET A 258 1.37 -7.43 5.67
CA MET A 258 1.98 -7.49 4.35
C MET A 258 1.41 -8.62 3.49
N GLY A 259 1.35 -9.85 4.01
CA GLY A 259 0.87 -11.01 3.24
C GLY A 259 -0.63 -10.97 2.93
N VAL A 260 -1.47 -10.54 3.89
CA VAL A 260 -2.93 -10.45 3.70
C VAL A 260 -3.30 -9.32 2.74
N PHE A 261 -2.61 -8.19 2.82
CA PHE A 261 -2.82 -7.08 1.90
C PHE A 261 -2.51 -7.46 0.45
N GLU A 262 -1.41 -8.19 0.24
CA GLU A 262 -1.02 -8.68 -1.08
C GLU A 262 -2.06 -9.66 -1.64
N ALA A 263 -2.49 -10.64 -0.84
CA ALA A 263 -3.53 -11.59 -1.23
C ALA A 263 -4.83 -10.88 -1.64
N THR A 264 -5.22 -9.83 -0.90
CA THR A 264 -6.43 -9.04 -1.18
C THR A 264 -6.30 -8.26 -2.49
N ARG A 265 -5.19 -7.55 -2.69
CA ARG A 265 -4.91 -6.80 -3.93
C ARG A 265 -4.85 -7.71 -5.15
N LYS A 266 -4.21 -8.87 -5.02
CA LYS A 266 -4.09 -9.84 -6.11
C LYS A 266 -5.46 -10.35 -6.56
N ARG A 267 -6.39 -10.58 -5.61
CA ARG A 267 -7.78 -10.95 -5.92
C ARG A 267 -8.52 -9.83 -6.65
N GLN A 268 -8.38 -8.58 -6.21
CA GLN A 268 -9.01 -7.42 -6.86
C GLN A 268 -8.49 -7.20 -8.29
N LEU A 269 -7.16 -7.29 -8.48
CA LEU A 269 -6.56 -7.14 -9.80
C LEU A 269 -7.06 -8.23 -10.76
N LYS A 270 -7.14 -9.48 -10.28
CA LYS A 270 -7.64 -10.59 -11.08
C LYS A 270 -9.10 -10.40 -11.47
N ALA A 271 -9.96 -9.98 -10.53
CA ALA A 271 -11.36 -9.69 -10.83
C ALA A 271 -11.52 -8.59 -11.90
N LEU A 272 -10.73 -7.50 -11.81
CA LEU A 272 -10.74 -6.43 -12.82
C LEU A 272 -10.19 -6.89 -14.18
N GLN A 273 -9.18 -7.77 -14.17
CA GLN A 273 -8.65 -8.37 -15.41
C GLN A 273 -9.67 -9.29 -16.06
N ASP A 274 -10.37 -10.09 -15.27
CA ASP A 274 -11.43 -11.00 -15.74
C ASP A 274 -12.60 -10.20 -16.33
N GLU A 275 -13.02 -9.11 -15.69
CA GLU A 275 -14.05 -8.20 -16.20
C GLU A 275 -13.62 -7.53 -17.52
N ARG A 276 -12.37 -7.05 -17.60
CA ARG A 276 -11.82 -6.49 -18.85
C ARG A 276 -11.74 -7.54 -19.96
N ALA A 277 -11.34 -8.76 -19.65
CA ALA A 277 -11.27 -9.85 -20.61
C ALA A 277 -12.67 -10.20 -21.14
N GLN A 278 -13.69 -10.20 -20.28
CA GLN A 278 -15.09 -10.39 -20.69
C GLN A 278 -15.58 -9.26 -21.59
N ALA A 279 -15.33 -8.00 -21.22
CA ALA A 279 -15.71 -6.84 -22.02
C ALA A 279 -15.01 -6.82 -23.39
N GLN A 280 -13.71 -7.14 -23.43
CA GLN A 280 -12.95 -7.25 -24.68
C GLN A 280 -13.49 -8.37 -25.57
N LYS A 281 -13.80 -9.53 -24.98
CA LYS A 281 -14.38 -10.65 -25.72
C LYS A 281 -15.73 -10.29 -26.32
N ALA A 282 -16.62 -9.68 -25.54
CA ALA A 282 -17.93 -9.24 -26.02
C ALA A 282 -17.82 -8.19 -27.15
N ALA A 283 -16.89 -7.25 -27.05
CA ALA A 283 -16.64 -6.26 -28.09
C ALA A 283 -16.10 -6.91 -29.38
N PHE A 284 -15.19 -7.89 -29.25
CA PHE A 284 -14.65 -8.63 -30.39
C PHE A 284 -15.73 -9.47 -31.08
N ASP A 285 -16.55 -10.18 -30.31
CA ASP A 285 -17.66 -11.00 -30.84
C ASP A 285 -18.70 -10.11 -31.56
N ALA A 286 -19.01 -8.93 -31.00
CA ALA A 286 -19.86 -7.95 -31.66
C ALA A 286 -19.27 -7.47 -33.00
N GLN A 287 -17.96 -7.20 -33.05
CA GLN A 287 -17.28 -6.79 -34.28
C GLN A 287 -17.31 -7.89 -35.35
N ILE A 288 -17.09 -9.15 -34.97
CA ILE A 288 -17.20 -10.29 -35.89
C ILE A 288 -18.61 -10.37 -36.46
N SER A 289 -19.63 -10.27 -35.62
CA SER A 289 -21.03 -10.37 -36.06
C SER A 289 -21.43 -9.24 -37.03
N ALA A 290 -20.97 -8.01 -36.77
CA ALA A 290 -21.19 -6.87 -37.66
C ALA A 290 -20.48 -7.06 -39.00
N ARG A 291 -19.25 -7.59 -38.98
CA ARG A 291 -18.48 -7.88 -40.20
C ARG A 291 -19.14 -8.95 -41.05
N GLN A 292 -19.56 -10.06 -40.44
CA GLN A 292 -20.27 -11.13 -41.15
C GLN A 292 -21.58 -10.63 -41.78
N THR A 293 -22.29 -9.75 -41.06
CA THR A 293 -23.48 -9.10 -41.59
C THR A 293 -23.14 -8.27 -42.84
N ALA A 294 -22.11 -7.43 -42.78
CA ALA A 294 -21.66 -6.62 -43.92
C ALA A 294 -21.17 -7.45 -45.11
N GLU A 295 -20.46 -8.56 -44.87
CA GLU A 295 -20.05 -9.51 -45.92
C GLU A 295 -21.27 -10.11 -46.62
N LYS A 296 -22.30 -10.52 -45.87
CA LYS A 296 -23.56 -11.04 -46.43
C LYS A 296 -24.32 -9.99 -47.26
N TRP A 297 -24.35 -8.73 -46.79
CA TRP A 297 -24.91 -7.61 -47.57
C TRP A 297 -24.16 -7.41 -48.88
N THR A 298 -22.83 -7.44 -48.84
CA THR A 298 -21.98 -7.28 -50.03
C THR A 298 -22.19 -8.39 -51.04
N GLU A 299 -22.22 -9.65 -50.59
CA GLU A 299 -22.48 -10.81 -51.46
C GLU A 299 -23.85 -10.72 -52.13
N THR A 300 -24.88 -10.28 -51.40
CA THR A 300 -26.23 -10.08 -51.93
C THR A 300 -26.29 -8.95 -52.97
N LEU A 301 -25.59 -7.84 -52.74
CA LEU A 301 -25.52 -6.75 -53.71
C LEU A 301 -24.82 -7.19 -55.00
N VAL A 302 -23.73 -7.94 -54.89
CA VAL A 302 -23.01 -8.49 -56.04
C VAL A 302 -23.90 -9.48 -56.81
N SER A 303 -24.66 -10.33 -56.13
CA SER A 303 -25.56 -11.29 -56.80
C SER A 303 -26.72 -10.60 -57.52
N ILE A 304 -27.32 -9.55 -56.91
CA ILE A 304 -28.34 -8.71 -57.56
C ILE A 304 -27.76 -8.06 -58.81
N ASN A 305 -26.59 -7.43 -58.71
CA ASN A 305 -25.96 -6.77 -59.85
C ASN A 305 -25.67 -7.76 -61.00
N ARG A 306 -25.18 -8.97 -60.67
CA ARG A 306 -24.92 -10.01 -61.67
C ARG A 306 -26.20 -10.41 -62.42
N ARG A 307 -27.31 -10.62 -61.71
CA ARG A 307 -28.62 -10.95 -62.32
C ARG A 307 -29.13 -9.86 -63.25
N ILE A 308 -28.94 -8.58 -62.87
CA ILE A 308 -29.28 -7.44 -63.75
C ILE A 308 -28.44 -7.47 -65.04
N MET A 309 -27.14 -7.76 -64.93
CA MET A 309 -26.26 -7.85 -66.11
C MET A 309 -26.54 -9.06 -67.01
N GLU A 310 -27.09 -10.15 -66.46
CA GLU A 310 -27.49 -11.36 -67.19
C GLU A 310 -28.83 -11.20 -67.94
N LEU A 311 -29.48 -10.02 -67.86
CA LEU A 311 -30.79 -9.72 -68.48
C LEU A 311 -31.90 -10.70 -68.05
N GLU A 312 -31.87 -11.16 -66.79
CA GLU A 312 -33.01 -11.88 -66.20
C GLU A 312 -34.29 -11.00 -66.24
N ASP A 313 -35.45 -11.66 -66.29
CA ASP A 313 -36.75 -10.98 -66.25
C ASP A 313 -36.82 -10.03 -65.04
N VAL A 314 -37.24 -8.78 -65.29
CA VAL A 314 -37.34 -7.72 -64.29
C VAL A 314 -38.19 -8.17 -63.11
N ASP A 315 -39.27 -8.91 -63.35
CA ASP A 315 -40.15 -9.37 -62.28
C ASP A 315 -39.46 -10.41 -61.37
N ASN A 316 -38.61 -11.28 -61.94
CA ASN A 316 -37.80 -12.23 -61.16
C ASN A 316 -36.71 -11.53 -60.34
N ILE A 317 -36.10 -10.47 -60.89
CA ILE A 317 -35.11 -9.66 -60.16
C ILE A 317 -35.78 -8.96 -58.97
N LEU A 318 -36.97 -8.38 -59.18
CA LEU A 318 -37.73 -7.71 -58.12
C LEU A 318 -38.14 -8.69 -57.01
N LEU A 319 -38.63 -9.89 -57.35
CA LEU A 319 -38.93 -10.94 -56.37
C LEU A 319 -37.69 -11.32 -55.55
N TYR A 320 -36.55 -11.52 -56.21
CA TYR A 320 -35.29 -11.87 -55.54
C TYR A 320 -34.80 -10.74 -54.61
N ILE A 321 -34.93 -9.47 -55.01
CA ILE A 321 -34.57 -8.32 -54.17
C ILE A 321 -35.42 -8.29 -52.91
N VAL A 322 -36.74 -8.43 -53.04
CA VAL A 322 -37.67 -8.35 -51.89
C VAL A 322 -37.48 -9.54 -50.94
N GLU A 323 -37.27 -10.75 -51.47
CA GLU A 323 -36.98 -11.93 -50.67
C GLU A 323 -35.67 -11.80 -49.88
N ASN A 324 -34.59 -11.33 -50.53
CA ASN A 324 -33.31 -11.15 -49.85
C ASN A 324 -33.34 -9.97 -48.88
N ALA A 325 -34.02 -8.87 -49.21
CA ALA A 325 -34.21 -7.74 -48.32
C ALA A 325 -34.94 -8.18 -47.04
N ARG A 326 -35.98 -9.01 -47.15
CA ARG A 326 -36.68 -9.60 -46.00
C ARG A 326 -35.73 -10.46 -45.15
N LYS A 327 -34.99 -11.37 -45.78
CA LYS A 327 -34.03 -12.27 -45.10
C LYS A 327 -32.86 -11.53 -44.44
N LEU A 328 -32.39 -10.43 -45.03
CA LEU A 328 -31.28 -9.61 -44.52
C LEU A 328 -31.72 -8.69 -43.39
N LEU A 329 -32.86 -8.00 -43.56
CA LEU A 329 -33.40 -7.07 -42.56
C LEU A 329 -34.11 -7.77 -41.40
N ARG A 330 -34.33 -9.10 -41.51
CA ARG A 330 -35.13 -9.89 -40.56
C ARG A 330 -36.51 -9.25 -40.33
N ALA A 331 -37.11 -8.74 -41.40
CA ALA A 331 -38.43 -8.13 -41.36
C ALA A 331 -39.51 -9.21 -41.60
N ASP A 332 -40.65 -9.06 -40.95
CA ASP A 332 -41.79 -9.98 -41.14
C ASP A 332 -42.43 -9.81 -42.52
N PHE A 333 -42.40 -8.57 -43.05
CA PHE A 333 -42.90 -8.20 -44.37
C PHE A 333 -41.94 -7.21 -45.04
N VAL A 334 -41.67 -7.41 -46.33
CA VAL A 334 -41.06 -6.41 -47.20
C VAL A 334 -41.88 -6.30 -48.47
N GLY A 335 -42.21 -5.08 -48.86
CA GLY A 335 -42.92 -4.77 -50.10
C GLY A 335 -42.12 -3.77 -50.94
N LEU A 336 -42.13 -3.95 -52.25
CA LEU A 336 -41.56 -3.00 -53.19
C LEU A 336 -42.68 -2.42 -54.04
N ALA A 337 -42.83 -1.11 -53.94
CA ALA A 337 -43.84 -0.36 -54.66
C ALA A 337 -43.15 0.57 -55.67
N LEU A 338 -43.74 0.68 -56.85
CA LEU A 338 -43.27 1.59 -57.89
C LEU A 338 -44.19 2.80 -57.96
N LEU A 339 -43.60 3.95 -58.29
CA LEU A 339 -44.34 5.17 -58.55
C LEU A 339 -44.77 5.18 -60.02
N THR A 340 -46.06 5.32 -60.27
CA THR A 340 -46.63 5.42 -61.61
C THR A 340 -46.99 6.89 -61.90
N ASP A 341 -46.63 7.41 -63.07
CA ASP A 341 -46.71 8.86 -63.37
C ASP A 341 -48.13 9.38 -63.72
N ASP A 342 -49.17 8.53 -63.80
CA ASP A 342 -50.53 8.98 -64.18
C ASP A 342 -51.64 8.01 -63.72
N PRO A 343 -52.32 8.21 -62.56
CA PRO A 343 -52.09 9.20 -61.50
C PRO A 343 -50.88 8.84 -60.62
N ALA A 344 -50.30 9.83 -59.92
CA ALA A 344 -49.18 9.67 -58.98
C ALA A 344 -49.57 8.82 -57.76
N CYS A 345 -49.60 7.50 -57.96
CA CYS A 345 -49.95 6.52 -56.95
C CYS A 345 -48.79 5.53 -56.77
N LEU A 346 -48.52 5.19 -55.51
CA LEU A 346 -47.56 4.17 -55.13
C LEU A 346 -48.25 2.80 -55.21
N GLU A 347 -47.92 2.03 -56.23
CA GLU A 347 -48.50 0.70 -56.45
C GLU A 347 -47.54 -0.37 -55.95
N LEU A 348 -47.99 -1.19 -55.00
CA LEU A 348 -47.23 -2.34 -54.53
C LEU A 348 -47.13 -3.37 -55.67
N LYS A 349 -45.91 -3.63 -56.14
CA LYS A 349 -45.66 -4.52 -57.29
C LYS A 349 -45.28 -5.93 -56.87
N CYS A 350 -44.48 -6.07 -55.81
CA CYS A 350 -44.13 -7.37 -55.25
C CYS A 350 -43.93 -7.29 -53.74
N PHE A 351 -44.13 -8.41 -53.07
CA PHE A 351 -43.93 -8.52 -51.63
C PHE A 351 -43.33 -9.87 -51.25
N SER A 352 -42.71 -9.93 -50.07
CA SER A 352 -42.27 -11.16 -49.43
C SER A 352 -42.78 -11.16 -48.00
N ILE A 353 -43.48 -12.23 -47.63
CA ILE A 353 -43.95 -12.48 -46.27
C ILE A 353 -43.65 -13.95 -45.93
N GLU A 354 -43.06 -14.21 -44.76
CA GLU A 354 -42.69 -15.55 -44.26
C GLU A 354 -41.95 -16.49 -45.23
N ASP A 355 -42.65 -17.24 -46.09
CA ASP A 355 -42.07 -18.14 -47.10
C ASP A 355 -42.66 -17.93 -48.50
N THR A 356 -43.55 -16.95 -48.67
CA THR A 356 -44.19 -16.61 -49.94
C THR A 356 -43.64 -15.29 -50.46
N THR A 357 -43.06 -15.33 -51.65
CA THR A 357 -42.61 -14.15 -52.40
C THR A 357 -43.37 -14.16 -53.72
N GLU A 358 -44.28 -13.22 -53.91
CA GLU A 358 -45.17 -13.21 -55.08
C GLU A 358 -45.31 -11.81 -55.68
N MET A 359 -45.59 -11.78 -56.98
CA MET A 359 -45.98 -10.56 -57.69
C MET A 359 -47.44 -10.27 -57.37
N VAL A 360 -47.76 -8.99 -57.15
CA VAL A 360 -49.14 -8.59 -56.89
C VAL A 360 -49.90 -8.60 -58.22
N GLN A 361 -50.88 -9.51 -58.36
CA GLN A 361 -51.64 -9.70 -59.60
C GLN A 361 -52.69 -8.59 -59.86
N SER A 362 -52.97 -7.73 -58.88
CA SER A 362 -53.91 -6.61 -59.01
C SER A 362 -53.36 -5.41 -58.25
N PRO A 363 -53.29 -4.21 -58.86
CA PRO A 363 -52.60 -3.06 -58.27
C PRO A 363 -53.19 -2.72 -56.89
N VAL A 364 -52.38 -2.91 -55.84
CA VAL A 364 -52.72 -2.51 -54.47
C VAL A 364 -52.08 -1.15 -54.23
N VAL A 365 -52.91 -0.12 -54.14
CA VAL A 365 -52.48 1.24 -53.83
C VAL A 365 -52.09 1.32 -52.36
N VAL A 366 -50.85 1.76 -52.08
CA VAL A 366 -50.34 1.88 -50.72
C VAL A 366 -50.80 3.21 -50.12
N GLU A 367 -51.95 3.18 -49.44
CA GLU A 367 -52.50 4.35 -48.74
C GLU A 367 -51.93 4.45 -47.31
N THR A 368 -50.62 4.73 -47.19
CA THR A 368 -50.00 4.98 -45.87
C THR A 368 -49.53 6.42 -45.78
N PRO A 369 -50.11 7.26 -44.89
CA PRO A 369 -49.78 8.69 -44.81
C PRO A 369 -48.33 8.98 -44.39
N LEU A 370 -47.60 8.00 -43.84
CA LEU A 370 -46.19 8.12 -43.46
C LEU A 370 -45.19 7.99 -44.64
N ILE A 371 -45.63 7.52 -45.81
CA ILE A 371 -44.75 7.23 -46.97
C ILE A 371 -44.95 8.26 -48.10
N LEU A 372 -46.10 8.94 -48.13
CA LEU A 372 -46.44 9.92 -49.17
C LEU A 372 -46.11 11.40 -48.81
N GLU A 373 -45.58 11.65 -47.59
CA GLU A 373 -45.24 13.00 -47.09
C GLU A 373 -43.72 13.34 -47.10
N THR A 374 -42.86 12.57 -47.76
CA THR A 374 -41.41 12.91 -47.90
C THR A 374 -41.07 13.64 -49.19
#